data_AF-A0A7S3LK04-F1
#
_entry.id   AF-A0A7S3LK04-F1
#
_cell.length_a   1.000
_cell.length_b   1.000
_cell.length_c   1.000
_cell.angle_alpha   90.00
_cell.angle_beta   90.00
_cell.angle_gamma   90.00
#
_symmetry.space_group_name_H-M   'P 1'
#
loop_
_entity.id
_entity.type
_entity.pdbx_description
1 polymer ?
#
loop_
_entity_poly.entity_id
_entity_poly.type
_entity_poly.pdbx_seq_one_letter_code
_entity_poly.pdbx_strand_id
1 'polypeptide(L)'
;MESERFDGAVEEKQKEEDDKGKGKAKKIMVKPIEEKPLLRGILKVSEGKLVWSGKWAMSASKFKEGEKSKFKYVYTETGEEINDDKIEPKDGIYRGYFVVKDATAESGMRKIEEKKVKLRFFKHEGAMHKVKGTGTNKFGEFVLEGKYDPASHKMALEKEYLAQEQEEEEEDAEFIADDDDDDDDVVEDGDDIDKDEELATLNEEANMSVEELRKRYYGGGGGGDDDAGNGSSSSSSKRPKVDE
;
A
#
# COMPACT_ATOMS: atom_id res chain seq x y z
N MET A 1 29.06 68.05 -13.86
CA MET A 1 28.50 67.66 -12.56
C MET A 1 28.56 66.14 -12.55
N GLU A 2 29.76 65.61 -12.31
CA GLU A 2 30.29 65.22 -10.99
C GLU A 2 29.64 63.89 -10.54
N SER A 3 30.30 62.75 -10.74
CA SER A 3 31.15 62.04 -9.75
C SER A 3 30.40 61.78 -8.44
N GLU A 4 30.19 60.54 -8.02
CA GLU A 4 31.18 59.81 -7.23
C GLU A 4 31.09 58.27 -7.34
N ARG A 5 32.28 57.65 -7.23
CA ARG A 5 32.56 56.23 -7.00
C ARG A 5 32.32 55.89 -5.52
N PHE A 6 31.98 54.64 -5.22
CA PHE A 6 32.48 54.01 -3.99
C PHE A 6 32.71 52.51 -4.21
N ASP A 7 34.01 52.18 -4.25
CA ASP A 7 34.60 50.87 -4.06
C ASP A 7 34.34 50.36 -2.64
N GLY A 8 34.22 49.05 -2.46
CA GLY A 8 34.07 48.45 -1.12
C GLY A 8 34.21 46.94 -1.11
N ALA A 9 35.41 46.46 -1.41
CA ALA A 9 35.86 45.11 -1.07
C ALA A 9 36.04 44.97 0.45
N VAL A 10 35.64 43.82 1.03
CA VAL A 10 36.25 43.29 2.26
C VAL A 10 36.34 41.77 2.16
N GLU A 11 37.59 41.32 2.28
CA GLU A 11 38.12 39.96 2.33
C GLU A 11 37.74 39.18 3.60
N GLU A 12 37.67 37.86 3.40
CA GLU A 12 38.05 36.73 4.26
C GLU A 12 38.07 36.85 5.80
N LYS A 13 37.37 35.89 6.42
CA LYS A 13 37.99 35.05 7.46
C LYS A 13 37.54 33.59 7.33
N GLN A 14 38.52 32.75 7.00
CA GLN A 14 38.48 31.30 7.12
C GLN A 14 38.36 30.89 8.61
N LYS A 15 37.59 29.84 8.89
CA LYS A 15 37.80 28.99 10.05
C LYS A 15 37.71 27.54 9.58
N GLU A 16 38.87 26.91 9.42
CA GLU A 16 39.03 25.47 9.47
C GLU A 16 38.66 24.99 10.88
N GLU A 17 37.89 23.92 10.95
CA GLU A 17 37.94 22.95 12.04
C GLU A 17 37.52 21.60 11.45
N ASP A 18 38.52 20.73 11.34
CA ASP A 18 38.39 19.29 11.16
C ASP A 18 37.46 18.70 12.23
N ASP A 19 36.47 17.90 11.81
CA ASP A 19 36.09 16.74 12.62
C ASP A 19 35.69 15.54 11.73
N LYS A 20 36.18 14.40 12.19
CA LYS A 20 36.23 13.10 11.54
C LYS A 20 34.83 12.46 11.50
N GLY A 21 34.62 11.62 10.49
CA GLY A 21 33.57 10.60 10.55
C GLY A 21 32.36 10.82 9.64
N LYS A 22 32.58 11.11 8.35
CA LYS A 22 31.52 10.88 7.35
C LYS A 22 31.41 9.39 7.07
N GLY A 23 30.65 8.69 7.92
CA GLY A 23 30.02 7.44 7.55
C GLY A 23 29.34 7.63 6.20
N LYS A 24 29.70 6.78 5.23
CA LYS A 24 29.11 6.79 3.90
C LYS A 24 27.62 6.49 4.08
N ALA A 25 26.78 7.53 4.08
CA ALA A 25 25.35 7.36 3.95
C ALA A 25 25.11 6.58 2.65
N LYS A 26 24.83 5.28 2.78
CA LYS A 26 24.43 4.44 1.65
C LYS A 26 23.18 5.11 1.09
N LYS A 27 23.32 5.75 -0.07
CA LYS A 27 22.19 6.31 -0.80
C LYS A 27 21.30 5.13 -1.19
N ILE A 28 20.29 4.86 -0.38
CA ILE A 28 19.26 3.87 -0.70
C ILE A 28 18.55 4.43 -1.93
N MET A 29 18.92 3.94 -3.11
CA MET A 29 18.17 4.15 -4.35
C MET A 29 16.90 3.31 -4.25
N VAL A 30 15.93 3.81 -3.48
CA VAL A 30 14.56 3.30 -3.55
C VAL A 30 14.07 3.66 -4.94
N LYS A 31 13.89 2.66 -5.81
CA LYS A 31 13.18 2.85 -7.09
C LYS A 31 11.87 3.56 -6.77
N PRO A 32 11.50 4.66 -7.46
CA PRO A 32 10.23 5.33 -7.20
C PRO A 32 9.12 4.28 -7.31
N ILE A 33 8.36 4.11 -6.23
CA ILE A 33 7.17 3.24 -6.24
C ILE A 33 6.20 3.89 -7.23
N GLU A 34 6.23 3.40 -8.47
CA GLU A 34 5.48 3.95 -9.61
C GLU A 34 3.96 3.75 -9.45
N GLU A 35 3.55 2.93 -8.48
CA GLU A 35 2.16 2.63 -8.19
C GLU A 35 1.70 3.39 -6.94
N LYS A 36 1.24 4.63 -7.13
CA LYS A 36 0.51 5.38 -6.09
C LYS A 36 -0.98 5.06 -6.18
N PRO A 37 -1.57 4.38 -5.17
CA PRO A 37 -2.99 4.08 -5.21
C PRO A 37 -3.84 5.35 -5.32
N LEU A 38 -4.77 5.34 -6.27
CA LEU A 38 -5.61 6.48 -6.60
C LEU A 38 -7.05 6.22 -6.17
N LEU A 39 -7.60 7.09 -5.34
CA LEU A 39 -8.97 7.07 -4.84
C LEU A 39 -9.77 8.16 -5.53
N ARG A 40 -10.87 7.81 -6.20
CA ARG A 40 -11.81 8.75 -6.82
C ARG A 40 -13.22 8.48 -6.33
N GLY A 41 -13.86 9.50 -5.78
CA GLY A 41 -15.20 9.36 -5.21
C GLY A 41 -15.96 10.67 -5.17
N ILE A 42 -17.14 10.60 -4.59
CA ILE A 42 -18.06 11.72 -4.40
C ILE A 42 -18.29 11.88 -2.91
N LEU A 43 -18.25 13.14 -2.46
CA LEU A 43 -18.64 13.54 -1.12
C LEU A 43 -20.16 13.75 -1.12
N LYS A 44 -20.86 13.10 -0.20
CA LYS A 44 -22.32 13.21 -0.06
C LYS A 44 -22.70 13.13 1.41
N VAL A 45 -23.87 13.62 1.74
CA VAL A 45 -24.46 13.33 3.05
C VAL A 45 -25.35 12.09 2.92
N SER A 46 -25.31 11.23 3.93
CA SER A 46 -26.06 9.98 3.99
C SER A 46 -26.31 9.66 5.46
N GLU A 47 -27.57 9.49 5.84
CA GLU A 47 -27.96 9.20 7.23
C GLU A 47 -27.41 10.26 8.21
N GLY A 48 -27.52 11.54 7.84
CA GLY A 48 -27.03 12.67 8.64
C GLY A 48 -25.50 12.75 8.76
N LYS A 49 -24.74 11.94 8.01
CA LYS A 49 -23.27 11.91 8.05
C LYS A 49 -22.65 12.27 6.72
N LEU A 50 -21.54 13.00 6.77
CA LEU A 50 -20.74 13.29 5.59
C LEU A 50 -19.92 12.05 5.20
N VAL A 51 -20.18 11.52 4.01
CA VAL A 51 -19.61 10.30 3.47
C VAL A 51 -18.88 10.59 2.17
N TRP A 52 -17.59 10.27 2.12
CA TRP A 52 -16.83 10.20 0.87
C TRP A 52 -16.72 8.75 0.42
N SER A 53 -17.26 8.42 -0.76
CA SER A 53 -17.25 7.03 -1.26
C SER A 53 -17.00 6.97 -2.75
N GLY A 54 -16.42 5.86 -3.21
CA GLY A 54 -16.06 5.73 -4.60
C GLY A 54 -15.27 4.47 -4.93
N LYS A 55 -14.35 4.63 -5.88
CA LYS A 55 -13.49 3.56 -6.39
C LYS A 55 -12.03 3.91 -6.23
N TRP A 56 -11.21 2.92 -5.94
CA TRP A 56 -9.77 3.04 -5.88
C TRP A 56 -9.09 2.01 -6.77
N ALA A 57 -7.86 2.29 -7.21
CA ALA A 57 -7.00 1.36 -7.96
C ALA A 57 -5.54 1.57 -7.54
N MET A 58 -4.67 0.57 -7.76
CA MET A 58 -3.25 0.65 -7.39
C MET A 58 -2.48 1.72 -8.16
N SER A 59 -2.93 2.04 -9.38
CA SER A 59 -2.32 3.08 -10.20
C SER A 59 -3.38 3.76 -11.08
N ALA A 60 -3.01 4.90 -11.68
CA ALA A 60 -3.87 5.59 -12.64
C ALA A 60 -4.16 4.72 -13.89
N SER A 61 -3.21 3.88 -14.31
CA SER A 61 -3.38 2.95 -15.44
C SER A 61 -4.42 1.88 -15.11
N LYS A 62 -4.28 1.23 -13.95
CA LYS A 62 -5.26 0.24 -13.44
C LYS A 62 -6.66 0.84 -13.27
N PHE A 63 -6.74 2.11 -12.88
CA PHE A 63 -8.01 2.82 -12.82
C PHE A 63 -8.69 2.94 -14.20
N LYS A 64 -7.92 3.21 -15.26
CA LYS A 64 -8.43 3.30 -16.64
C LYS A 64 -8.81 1.94 -17.20
N GLU A 65 -8.03 0.91 -16.91
CA GLU A 65 -8.29 -0.50 -17.28
C GLU A 65 -9.53 -1.08 -16.58
N GLY A 66 -10.01 -0.43 -15.52
CA GLY A 66 -11.21 -0.85 -14.79
C GLY A 66 -10.92 -1.80 -13.64
N GLU A 67 -9.66 -2.09 -13.34
CA GLU A 67 -9.20 -2.80 -12.15
C GLU A 67 -9.34 -1.91 -10.91
N LYS A 68 -10.59 -1.71 -10.48
CA LYS A 68 -10.96 -0.81 -9.39
C LYS A 68 -11.82 -1.49 -8.34
N SER A 69 -11.61 -1.11 -7.09
CA SER A 69 -12.33 -1.63 -5.93
C SER A 69 -13.03 -0.52 -5.16
N LYS A 70 -13.98 -0.88 -4.28
CA LYS A 70 -14.78 0.09 -3.53
C LYS A 70 -14.00 0.64 -2.33
N PHE A 71 -14.26 1.89 -1.96
CA PHE A 71 -13.86 2.47 -0.68
C PHE A 71 -14.98 3.36 -0.13
N LYS A 72 -14.95 3.63 1.18
CA LYS A 72 -15.85 4.57 1.85
C LYS A 72 -15.16 5.16 3.09
N TYR A 73 -15.29 6.46 3.28
CA TYR A 73 -14.91 7.19 4.50
C TYR A 73 -16.14 7.94 5.01
N VAL A 74 -16.31 7.96 6.33
CA VAL A 74 -17.41 8.61 7.03
C VAL A 74 -16.82 9.57 8.04
N TYR A 75 -17.25 10.82 8.01
CA TYR A 75 -16.86 11.84 8.99
C TYR A 75 -17.40 11.48 10.38
N THR A 76 -16.59 11.66 11.41
CA THR A 76 -16.92 11.18 12.77
C THR A 76 -16.70 12.20 13.88
N GLU A 77 -16.27 13.42 13.57
CA GLU A 77 -15.86 14.38 14.61
C GLU A 77 -17.02 15.23 15.16
N THR A 78 -18.06 15.49 14.38
CA THR A 78 -19.27 16.18 14.87
C THR A 78 -20.36 15.16 15.18
N GLY A 79 -20.91 15.21 16.41
CA GLY A 79 -22.11 14.45 16.80
C GLY A 79 -23.42 15.05 16.30
N GLU A 80 -23.35 16.17 15.59
CA GLU A 80 -24.49 16.84 14.97
C GLU A 80 -24.79 16.22 13.61
N GLU A 81 -26.07 16.05 13.32
CA GLU A 81 -26.53 15.65 11.99
C GLU A 81 -26.18 16.75 10.98
N ILE A 82 -25.57 16.33 9.87
CA ILE A 82 -25.23 17.21 8.77
C ILE A 82 -26.44 17.28 7.85
N ASN A 83 -26.92 18.49 7.56
CA ASN A 83 -28.03 18.71 6.63
C ASN A 83 -27.59 18.52 5.18
N ASP A 84 -28.50 18.01 4.35
CA ASP A 84 -28.28 17.72 2.93
C ASP A 84 -28.27 18.98 2.05
N ASP A 85 -28.80 20.11 2.55
CA ASP A 85 -29.04 21.33 1.76
C ASP A 85 -27.77 21.96 1.17
N LYS A 86 -26.60 21.68 1.78
CA LYS A 86 -25.31 22.10 1.26
C LYS A 86 -24.19 21.17 1.70
N ILE A 87 -23.71 20.34 0.78
CA ILE A 87 -22.58 19.44 1.03
C ILE A 87 -21.29 20.28 1.06
N GLU A 88 -20.83 20.61 2.26
CA GLU A 88 -19.55 21.28 2.47
C GLU A 88 -18.48 20.28 2.95
N PRO A 89 -17.25 20.35 2.41
CA PRO A 89 -16.15 19.54 2.92
C PRO A 89 -15.81 19.97 4.35
N LYS A 90 -15.60 19.01 5.24
CA LYS A 90 -15.25 19.26 6.64
C LYS A 90 -13.86 18.73 6.95
N ASP A 91 -13.04 19.57 7.55
CA ASP A 91 -11.80 19.10 8.18
C ASP A 91 -12.14 18.19 9.36
N GLY A 92 -11.29 17.18 9.59
CA GLY A 92 -11.40 16.37 10.78
C GLY A 92 -11.16 14.88 10.59
N ILE A 93 -11.70 14.09 11.52
CA ILE A 93 -11.49 12.64 11.59
C ILE A 93 -12.58 11.88 10.85
N TYR A 94 -12.13 11.00 9.97
CA TYR A 94 -12.91 10.05 9.21
C TYR A 94 -12.58 8.62 9.64
N ARG A 95 -13.58 7.75 9.58
CA ARG A 95 -13.42 6.29 9.63
C ARG A 95 -13.77 5.73 8.28
N GLY A 96 -12.93 4.85 7.75
CA GLY A 96 -13.17 4.32 6.42
C GLY A 96 -12.66 2.93 6.23
N TYR A 97 -12.84 2.46 5.00
CA TYR A 97 -12.34 1.19 4.54
C TYR A 97 -12.16 1.21 3.03
N PHE A 98 -11.36 0.27 2.56
CA PHE A 98 -11.30 -0.09 1.15
C PHE A 98 -11.39 -1.61 0.98
N VAL A 99 -11.81 -2.05 -0.18
CA VAL A 99 -11.93 -3.46 -0.52
C VAL A 99 -10.75 -3.85 -1.41
N VAL A 100 -10.11 -4.99 -1.12
CA VAL A 100 -9.11 -5.62 -1.99
C VAL A 100 -9.70 -6.93 -2.53
N LYS A 101 -9.30 -7.32 -3.74
CA LYS A 101 -9.56 -8.68 -4.22
C LYS A 101 -8.64 -9.63 -3.46
N ASP A 102 -9.19 -10.73 -2.98
CA ASP A 102 -8.47 -11.69 -2.17
C ASP A 102 -9.03 -13.09 -2.44
N ALA A 103 -8.24 -13.93 -3.13
CA ALA A 103 -8.66 -15.28 -3.49
C ALA A 103 -8.85 -16.20 -2.27
N THR A 104 -8.29 -15.84 -1.12
CA THR A 104 -8.40 -16.61 0.14
C THR A 104 -9.69 -16.30 0.91
N ALA A 105 -10.38 -15.21 0.58
CA ALA A 105 -11.65 -14.87 1.21
C ALA A 105 -12.81 -15.59 0.53
N GLU A 106 -13.81 -16.07 1.28
CA GLU A 106 -15.00 -16.76 0.74
C GLU A 106 -15.72 -15.95 -0.35
N SER A 107 -15.74 -14.62 -0.22
CA SER A 107 -16.36 -13.72 -1.20
C SER A 107 -15.43 -13.31 -2.36
N GLY A 108 -14.17 -13.76 -2.35
CA GLY A 108 -13.11 -13.27 -3.25
C GLY A 108 -12.69 -11.82 -2.97
N MET A 109 -13.19 -11.22 -1.89
CA MET A 109 -12.94 -9.83 -1.51
C MET A 109 -12.70 -9.71 0.00
N ARG A 110 -11.76 -8.85 0.38
CA ARG A 110 -11.47 -8.53 1.78
C ARG A 110 -11.62 -7.04 2.03
N LYS A 111 -12.28 -6.68 3.12
CA LYS A 111 -12.40 -5.31 3.60
C LYS A 111 -11.21 -4.96 4.49
N ILE A 112 -10.52 -3.88 4.17
CA ILE A 112 -9.42 -3.32 4.97
C ILE A 112 -9.92 -2.06 5.66
N GLU A 113 -10.01 -2.10 6.98
CA GLU A 113 -10.42 -0.95 7.79
C GLU A 113 -9.27 0.06 7.90
N GLU A 114 -9.62 1.35 7.83
CA GLU A 114 -8.70 2.48 7.99
C GLU A 114 -9.14 3.34 9.15
N LYS A 115 -8.20 3.58 10.06
CA LYS A 115 -8.44 4.25 11.33
C LYS A 115 -7.73 5.60 11.33
N LYS A 116 -8.25 6.50 12.17
CA LYS A 116 -7.68 7.84 12.43
C LYS A 116 -7.41 8.64 11.14
N VAL A 117 -8.29 8.52 10.15
CA VAL A 117 -8.09 9.19 8.86
C VAL A 117 -8.39 10.67 9.01
N LYS A 118 -7.37 11.51 9.11
CA LYS A 118 -7.54 12.96 9.25
C LYS A 118 -7.48 13.62 7.88
N LEU A 119 -8.53 14.32 7.47
CA LEU A 119 -8.55 15.10 6.23
C LEU A 119 -8.53 16.60 6.57
N ARG A 120 -7.81 17.37 5.74
CA ARG A 120 -7.74 18.84 5.77
C ARG A 120 -7.93 19.40 4.36
N PHE A 121 -8.84 20.35 4.24
CA PHE A 121 -9.25 21.00 3.00
C PHE A 121 -8.74 22.44 2.98
N PHE A 122 -7.82 22.72 2.06
CA PHE A 122 -7.26 24.05 1.85
C PHE A 122 -8.03 24.72 0.71
N LYS A 123 -8.84 25.72 1.06
CA LYS A 123 -9.57 26.53 0.08
C LYS A 123 -8.57 27.31 -0.78
N HIS A 124 -8.70 27.21 -2.10
CA HIS A 124 -7.97 28.02 -3.05
C HIS A 124 -8.98 28.89 -3.79
N GLU A 125 -8.66 30.17 -4.01
CA GLU A 125 -9.48 31.03 -4.86
C GLU A 125 -9.57 30.42 -6.26
N GLY A 126 -10.76 29.97 -6.68
CA GLY A 126 -11.07 29.77 -8.09
C GLY A 126 -11.77 28.48 -8.53
N ALA A 127 -11.72 27.36 -7.78
CA ALA A 127 -12.65 26.22 -7.98
C ALA A 127 -12.25 24.95 -7.21
N MET A 128 -10.96 24.67 -7.02
CA MET A 128 -10.53 23.37 -6.46
C MET A 128 -9.87 23.56 -5.10
N HIS A 129 -10.35 22.83 -4.09
CA HIS A 129 -9.69 22.78 -2.79
C HIS A 129 -8.58 21.73 -2.85
N LYS A 130 -7.39 22.10 -2.39
CA LYS A 130 -6.33 21.12 -2.15
C LYS A 130 -6.72 20.32 -0.91
N VAL A 131 -6.52 19.01 -0.93
CA VAL A 131 -6.84 18.13 0.20
C VAL A 131 -5.58 17.41 0.61
N LYS A 132 -5.30 17.41 1.92
CA LYS A 132 -4.27 16.56 2.51
C LYS A 132 -4.88 15.70 3.60
N GLY A 133 -4.34 14.51 3.79
CA GLY A 133 -4.73 13.68 4.90
C GLY A 133 -3.67 12.70 5.34
N THR A 134 -3.94 12.07 6.47
CA THR A 134 -3.10 11.03 7.08
C THR A 134 -4.02 9.95 7.63
N GLY A 135 -3.52 8.73 7.78
CA GLY A 135 -4.27 7.66 8.44
C GLY A 135 -3.41 6.42 8.63
N THR A 136 -4.01 5.39 9.22
CA THR A 136 -3.32 4.13 9.48
C THR A 136 -4.24 2.96 9.16
N ASN A 137 -3.68 1.90 8.61
CA ASN A 137 -4.35 0.62 8.43
C ASN A 137 -3.38 -0.54 8.73
N LYS A 138 -3.76 -1.78 8.39
CA LYS A 138 -2.93 -2.97 8.65
C LYS A 138 -1.59 -3.01 7.89
N PHE A 139 -1.42 -2.17 6.87
CA PHE A 139 -0.21 -2.06 6.06
C PHE A 139 0.71 -0.92 6.52
N GLY A 140 0.32 -0.18 7.56
CA GLY A 140 1.11 0.92 8.12
C GLY A 140 0.41 2.28 8.03
N GLU A 141 1.20 3.32 8.27
CA GLU A 141 0.77 4.71 8.15
C GLU A 141 0.81 5.18 6.71
N PHE A 142 -0.15 6.02 6.33
CA PHE A 142 -0.24 6.56 4.98
C PHE A 142 -0.61 8.03 4.99
N VAL A 143 -0.21 8.71 3.92
CA VAL A 143 -0.62 10.06 3.58
C VAL A 143 -1.58 10.04 2.39
N LEU A 144 -2.45 11.04 2.33
CA LEU A 144 -3.37 11.29 1.23
C LEU A 144 -3.12 12.70 0.69
N GLU A 145 -3.02 12.86 -0.61
CA GLU A 145 -2.93 14.17 -1.25
C GLU A 145 -3.79 14.22 -2.50
N GLY A 146 -4.49 15.34 -2.72
CA GLY A 146 -5.24 15.52 -3.96
C GLY A 146 -6.12 16.76 -3.98
N LYS A 147 -7.25 16.64 -4.68
CA LYS A 147 -8.12 17.78 -4.98
C LYS A 147 -9.59 17.42 -4.77
N TYR A 148 -10.34 18.41 -4.30
CA TYR A 148 -11.79 18.40 -4.18
C TYR A 148 -12.40 19.51 -5.05
N ASP A 149 -13.42 19.16 -5.81
CA ASP A 149 -14.22 20.08 -6.61
C ASP A 149 -15.57 20.32 -5.90
N PRO A 150 -15.81 21.53 -5.35
CA PRO A 150 -17.06 21.90 -4.69
C PRO A 150 -18.28 21.93 -5.62
N ALA A 151 -18.11 22.10 -6.92
CA ALA A 151 -19.23 22.16 -7.86
C ALA A 151 -19.81 20.77 -8.15
N SER A 152 -18.94 19.76 -8.26
CA SER A 152 -19.35 18.38 -8.54
C SER A 152 -19.32 17.46 -7.31
N HIS A 153 -18.84 17.97 -6.18
CA HIS A 153 -18.51 17.22 -4.96
C HIS A 153 -17.56 16.04 -5.19
N LYS A 154 -16.83 16.04 -6.32
CA LYS A 154 -15.87 14.99 -6.65
C LYS A 154 -14.57 15.24 -5.92
N MET A 155 -13.99 14.17 -5.39
CA MET A 155 -12.69 14.19 -4.75
C MET A 155 -11.81 13.08 -5.28
N ALA A 156 -10.58 13.42 -5.60
CA ALA A 156 -9.56 12.50 -6.07
C ALA A 156 -8.30 12.66 -5.20
N LEU A 157 -7.91 11.61 -4.49
CA LEU A 157 -6.71 11.57 -3.64
C LEU A 157 -5.79 10.43 -4.07
N GLU A 158 -4.49 10.67 -4.02
CA GLU A 158 -3.44 9.66 -4.11
C GLU A 158 -3.02 9.27 -2.69
N LYS A 159 -2.72 7.98 -2.50
CA LYS A 159 -2.25 7.42 -1.24
C LYS A 159 -0.79 7.03 -1.35
N GLU A 160 -0.02 7.28 -0.30
CA GLU A 160 1.37 6.88 -0.19
C GLU A 160 1.63 6.37 1.22
N TYR A 161 2.18 5.16 1.35
CA TYR A 161 2.55 4.60 2.64
C TYR A 161 3.92 5.13 3.06
N LEU A 162 4.05 5.46 4.33
CA LEU A 162 5.32 5.88 4.91
C LEU A 162 6.15 4.62 5.17
N ALA A 163 7.41 4.63 4.73
CA ALA A 163 8.34 3.55 5.06
C ALA A 163 8.47 3.49 6.59
N GLN A 164 8.26 2.30 7.16
CA GLN A 164 8.63 2.06 8.54
C GLN A 164 10.13 1.77 8.51
N GLU A 165 10.92 2.66 9.12
CA GLU A 165 12.29 2.31 9.49
C GLU A 165 12.15 1.13 10.45
N GLN A 166 12.55 -0.06 10.00
CA GLN A 166 12.76 -1.17 10.91
C GLN A 166 13.96 -0.73 11.74
N GLU A 167 13.72 -0.33 12.99
CA GLU A 167 14.76 -0.39 14.00
C GLU A 167 15.14 -1.86 14.07
N GLU A 168 16.16 -2.25 13.31
CA GLU A 168 16.92 -3.46 13.58
C GLU A 168 17.45 -3.25 15.01
N GLU A 169 16.75 -3.80 16.00
CA GLU A 169 17.35 -4.06 17.30
C GLU A 169 18.58 -4.93 16.99
N GLU A 170 19.76 -4.30 16.90
CA GLU A 170 21.02 -5.00 17.02
C GLU A 170 20.92 -5.69 18.38
N GLU A 171 20.57 -6.98 18.36
CA GLU A 171 20.74 -7.84 19.53
C GLU A 171 22.20 -7.68 19.91
N ASP A 172 22.45 -6.93 20.98
CA ASP A 172 23.73 -6.84 21.65
C ASP A 172 24.19 -8.28 21.87
N ALA A 173 25.09 -8.74 20.98
CA ALA A 173 25.83 -9.97 21.17
C ALA A 173 26.59 -9.77 22.48
N GLU A 174 26.00 -10.26 23.58
CA GLU A 174 26.69 -10.30 24.86
C GLU A 174 28.01 -11.02 24.61
N PHE A 175 29.06 -10.22 24.71
CA PHE A 175 30.44 -10.63 24.81
C PHE A 175 30.52 -11.68 25.91
N ILE A 176 30.48 -12.96 25.52
CA ILE A 176 30.93 -14.06 26.38
C ILE A 176 32.39 -13.72 26.62
N ALA A 177 32.65 -13.17 27.81
CA ALA A 177 34.00 -13.11 28.31
C ALA A 177 34.48 -14.57 28.34
N ASP A 178 35.50 -14.87 27.55
CA ASP A 178 36.39 -16.00 27.76
C ASP A 178 36.83 -15.97 29.23
N ASP A 179 36.08 -16.70 30.06
CA ASP A 179 36.57 -17.21 31.33
C ASP A 179 37.06 -18.61 30.99
N ASP A 180 38.35 -18.66 30.64
CA ASP A 180 39.15 -19.88 30.63
C ASP A 180 38.90 -20.62 31.96
N ASP A 181 38.25 -21.78 31.93
CA ASP A 181 38.75 -22.98 32.61
C ASP A 181 37.88 -24.23 32.37
N ASP A 182 38.60 -25.30 32.07
CA ASP A 182 38.30 -26.74 32.22
C ASP A 182 37.52 -27.52 31.13
N ASP A 183 38.32 -28.32 30.41
CA ASP A 183 38.06 -29.66 29.84
C ASP A 183 36.73 -30.33 30.25
N ASP A 184 35.85 -30.60 29.28
CA ASP A 184 35.33 -31.97 29.11
C ASP A 184 34.68 -32.21 27.73
N ASP A 185 35.16 -33.29 27.12
CA ASP A 185 34.77 -33.98 25.89
C ASP A 185 33.25 -34.03 25.61
N VAL A 186 32.77 -33.38 24.53
CA VAL A 186 31.48 -33.73 23.88
C VAL A 186 31.56 -33.61 22.36
N VAL A 187 31.51 -34.79 21.75
CA VAL A 187 31.35 -35.20 20.35
C VAL A 187 30.83 -34.20 19.32
N GLU A 188 31.63 -34.12 18.26
CA GLU A 188 31.37 -33.65 16.90
C GLU A 188 30.37 -34.57 16.18
N ASP A 189 29.15 -34.07 15.96
CA ASP A 189 28.22 -34.47 14.88
C ASP A 189 27.64 -33.13 14.38
N GLY A 190 28.01 -32.54 13.24
CA GLY A 190 28.34 -33.15 11.97
C GLY A 190 27.12 -33.12 11.04
N ASP A 191 26.63 -31.93 10.70
CA ASP A 191 25.78 -31.69 9.51
C ASP A 191 25.87 -30.20 9.11
N ASP A 192 27.05 -29.82 8.59
CA ASP A 192 27.19 -28.62 7.75
C ASP A 192 26.41 -28.87 6.45
N ILE A 193 25.13 -28.52 6.46
CA ILE A 193 24.33 -28.45 5.25
C ILE A 193 24.76 -27.18 4.51
N ASP A 194 25.53 -27.37 3.44
CA ASP A 194 25.98 -26.33 2.52
C ASP A 194 24.79 -25.49 2.03
N LYS A 195 24.63 -24.29 2.59
CA LYS A 195 23.57 -23.31 2.25
C LYS A 195 23.52 -22.98 0.76
N ASP A 196 24.60 -23.25 0.04
CA ASP A 196 24.72 -23.01 -1.40
C ASP A 196 23.92 -24.01 -2.23
N GLU A 197 23.68 -25.24 -1.73
CA GLU A 197 22.88 -26.26 -2.42
C GLU A 197 21.37 -25.99 -2.30
N GLU A 198 20.92 -25.40 -1.17
CA GLU A 198 19.53 -24.97 -0.97
C GLU A 198 19.17 -23.77 -1.87
N LEU A 199 20.11 -22.85 -2.10
CA LEU A 199 19.93 -21.69 -3.00
C LEU A 199 19.81 -22.08 -4.48
N ALA A 200 20.49 -23.15 -4.90
CA ALA A 200 20.42 -23.64 -6.28
C ALA A 200 19.04 -24.24 -6.60
N THR A 201 18.44 -24.97 -5.66
CA THR A 201 17.13 -25.62 -5.86
C THR A 201 15.97 -24.61 -5.91
N LEU A 202 16.02 -23.53 -5.12
CA LEU A 202 15.00 -22.46 -5.14
C LEU A 202 15.03 -21.63 -6.43
N ASN A 203 16.21 -21.42 -7.02
CA ASN A 203 16.35 -20.66 -8.27
C ASN A 203 15.90 -21.47 -9.51
N GLU A 204 15.98 -22.79 -9.45
CA GLU A 204 15.38 -23.67 -10.48
C GLU A 204 13.85 -23.74 -10.36
N GLU A 205 13.29 -23.73 -9.14
CA GLU A 205 11.83 -23.66 -8.94
C GLU A 205 11.20 -22.34 -9.37
N ALA A 206 11.91 -21.22 -9.22
CA ALA A 206 11.43 -19.91 -9.68
C ALA A 206 11.35 -19.78 -11.22
N ASN A 207 12.07 -20.63 -11.96
CA ASN A 207 12.08 -20.64 -13.42
C ASN A 207 11.24 -21.76 -14.05
N MET A 208 10.60 -22.61 -13.26
CA MET A 208 9.67 -23.62 -13.77
C MET A 208 8.31 -23.02 -14.16
N SER A 209 7.73 -23.53 -15.26
CA SER A 209 6.39 -23.13 -15.70
C SER A 209 5.33 -23.56 -14.69
N VAL A 210 4.25 -22.77 -14.54
CA VAL A 210 3.10 -23.06 -13.67
C VAL A 210 2.48 -24.44 -13.95
N GLU A 211 2.57 -24.93 -15.19
CA GLU A 211 2.13 -26.28 -15.55
C GLU A 211 3.01 -27.40 -14.97
N GLU A 212 4.33 -27.19 -14.84
CA GLU A 212 5.24 -28.18 -14.28
C GLU A 212 5.12 -28.28 -12.75
N LEU A 213 4.93 -27.15 -12.06
CA LEU A 213 4.60 -27.12 -10.63
C LEU A 213 3.31 -27.90 -10.33
N ARG A 214 2.30 -27.75 -11.17
CA ARG A 214 1.02 -28.46 -11.02
C ARG A 214 1.18 -29.97 -11.24
N LYS A 215 2.03 -30.38 -12.18
CA LYS A 215 2.33 -31.79 -12.45
C LYS A 215 3.13 -32.45 -11.33
N ARG A 216 4.05 -31.72 -10.69
CA ARG A 216 4.87 -32.23 -9.58
C ARG A 216 4.06 -32.42 -8.28
N TYR A 217 3.12 -31.52 -8.00
CA TYR A 217 2.29 -31.60 -6.78
C TYR A 217 0.98 -32.39 -6.94
N TYR A 218 0.46 -32.56 -8.16
CA TYR A 218 -0.83 -33.24 -8.40
C TYR A 218 -0.76 -34.42 -9.39
N GLY A 219 0.41 -34.74 -9.96
CA GLY A 219 0.55 -35.74 -11.02
C GLY A 219 0.97 -37.15 -10.57
N GLY A 220 0.88 -37.45 -9.27
CA GLY A 220 1.19 -38.77 -8.71
C GLY A 220 -0.06 -39.62 -8.48
N GLY A 221 -0.63 -40.17 -9.55
CA GLY A 221 -1.72 -41.15 -9.45
C GLY A 221 -2.03 -41.78 -10.79
N GLY A 222 -1.53 -43.01 -11.01
CA GLY A 222 -1.95 -43.90 -12.10
C GLY A 222 -3.47 -44.12 -12.09
N GLY A 223 -4.13 -44.50 -13.18
CA GLY A 223 -3.71 -45.45 -14.21
C GLY A 223 -4.86 -46.45 -14.36
N GLY A 224 -5.42 -46.52 -15.57
CA GLY A 224 -6.43 -47.50 -16.04
C GLY A 224 -7.84 -47.25 -15.52
N ASP A 225 -8.92 -47.59 -16.22
CA ASP A 225 -9.19 -48.07 -17.57
C ASP A 225 -10.72 -47.99 -17.70
N ASP A 226 -11.23 -47.84 -18.92
CA ASP A 226 -12.56 -48.24 -19.40
C ASP A 226 -13.83 -47.85 -18.59
N ASP A 227 -14.69 -47.00 -19.16
CA ASP A 227 -16.03 -47.46 -19.57
C ASP A 227 -16.75 -46.43 -20.45
N ALA A 228 -17.47 -46.95 -21.44
CA ALA A 228 -18.24 -46.21 -22.42
C ALA A 228 -19.67 -45.92 -21.93
N GLY A 229 -20.25 -44.78 -22.33
CA GLY A 229 -21.70 -44.57 -22.26
C GLY A 229 -22.06 -43.08 -22.18
N ASN A 230 -22.48 -42.45 -23.28
CA ASN A 230 -23.85 -42.44 -23.83
C ASN A 230 -24.87 -41.62 -23.02
N GLY A 231 -25.58 -40.72 -23.72
CA GLY A 231 -26.81 -40.04 -23.27
C GLY A 231 -26.61 -38.55 -22.96
N SER A 232 -26.78 -37.63 -23.91
CA SER A 232 -28.08 -37.12 -24.36
C SER A 232 -29.01 -36.68 -23.21
N SER A 233 -29.16 -35.37 -22.99
CA SER A 233 -30.48 -34.73 -22.99
C SER A 233 -30.40 -33.21 -22.80
N SER A 234 -31.10 -32.56 -23.70
CA SER A 234 -31.51 -31.16 -23.69
C SER A 234 -32.42 -30.84 -22.51
N SER A 235 -32.36 -29.62 -21.99
CA SER A 235 -33.55 -28.97 -21.43
C SER A 235 -33.50 -27.45 -21.60
N SER A 236 -34.40 -27.01 -22.47
CA SER A 236 -34.79 -25.64 -22.76
C SER A 236 -35.51 -25.03 -21.56
N SER A 237 -35.15 -23.79 -21.17
CA SER A 237 -36.00 -22.96 -20.30
C SER A 237 -36.44 -21.71 -21.03
N LYS A 238 -37.70 -21.75 -21.49
CA LYS A 238 -38.47 -20.62 -22.03
C LYS A 238 -38.71 -19.59 -20.92
N ARG A 239 -38.43 -18.31 -21.21
CA ARG A 239 -38.96 -17.16 -20.44
C ARG A 239 -40.30 -16.73 -21.05
N PRO A 240 -41.33 -16.43 -20.23
CA PRO A 240 -42.56 -15.84 -20.73
C PRO A 240 -42.39 -14.34 -20.95
N LYS A 241 -43.08 -13.87 -21.99
CA LYS A 241 -43.28 -12.48 -22.38
C LYS A 241 -44.48 -11.96 -21.58
N VAL A 242 -44.35 -10.80 -20.94
CA VAL A 242 -45.50 -10.05 -20.39
C VAL A 242 -45.50 -8.71 -21.11
N ASP A 243 -46.50 -8.56 -21.97
CA ASP A 243 -46.98 -7.29 -22.50
C ASP A 243 -48.08 -6.81 -21.55
N GLU A 244 -47.95 -5.59 -21.00
CA GLU A 244 -48.98 -4.53 -20.95
C GLU A 244 -48.33 -3.19 -20.53
#